data_AF-A0A7V8YE06-F1
#
_entry.id   AF-A0A7V8YE06-F1
#
_cell.length_a   1.000
_cell.length_b   1.000
_cell.length_c   1.000
_cell.angle_alpha   90.00
_cell.angle_beta   90.00
_cell.angle_gamma   90.00
#
_symmetry.space_group_name_H-M   'P 1'
#
loop_
_entity.id
_entity.type
_entity.pdbx_description
1 polymer ?
#
loop_
_entity_poly.entity_id
_entity_poly.type
_entity_poly.pdbx_seq_one_letter_code
_entity_poly.pdbx_strand_id
1 'polypeptide(L)'
;MRSLVSVALGVFLFTACDGDDKAGGTGGTDGGGPSEDLDADNDGVLDADDCDPDNAAVRPGGAEVCDGLDNNCDGAIDELFDLDDDGWLADDAGCRAMDPLVDCDDLDPDVNPGAAEACDGLDNDCSGLADDAGDADNDGSSACYDCKDDDALVFPGQAEVCDAVDNDCNGTVDDEWDVDGDGESSCESDCDDGDPGNASILPEVCDLQDNDCDGIVDEDFDLDLDGVLTCAGDCNDADPLVNDRMPEICDGGQDTDCDGILNDFADEDGDGFDLCTDLDCRDRDPLIFPGAVEICNGEDDNCDGFVDDLPECSGCVADGSYWFCSTGRTWAAAQDSCLSFGTDLAVISDDAENALVTSLGDLYFVGARYWVGLTDSAVEGTFTWVDGSPLGYTAWVVGEPNGGNASDCVVLRGGTTTWADFDCGTAQAFVCE
;
A
#
# COMPACT_ATOMS: atom_id res chain seq x y z
N MET A 1 -5.06 33.82 58.44
CA MET A 1 -5.81 35.03 58.88
C MET A 1 -7.28 34.64 58.81
N ARG A 2 -7.96 34.45 59.94
CA ARG A 2 -9.01 35.35 60.51
C ARG A 2 -10.09 35.68 59.46
N SER A 3 -11.40 35.48 59.66
CA SER A 3 -12.18 35.57 60.90
C SER A 3 -13.56 34.91 60.76
N LEU A 4 -14.05 34.32 61.86
CA LEU A 4 -15.47 34.06 62.18
C LEU A 4 -16.25 35.38 62.42
N VAL A 5 -17.58 35.35 62.27
CA VAL A 5 -18.69 35.92 63.10
C VAL A 5 -20.02 35.62 62.35
N SER A 6 -20.87 34.68 62.78
CA SER A 6 -21.96 34.74 63.79
C SER A 6 -23.33 35.15 63.22
N VAL A 7 -24.22 34.17 63.06
CA VAL A 7 -25.67 34.34 62.82
C VAL A 7 -26.39 34.27 64.17
N ALA A 8 -27.32 35.20 64.43
CA ALA A 8 -28.07 35.30 65.68
C ALA A 8 -29.57 35.00 65.47
N LEU A 9 -29.98 33.87 66.07
CA LEU A 9 -31.15 33.66 66.93
C LEU A 9 -32.51 34.29 66.54
N GLY A 10 -33.45 33.41 66.19
CA GLY A 10 -34.89 33.60 66.32
C GLY A 10 -35.53 32.28 66.75
N VAL A 11 -35.53 32.00 68.05
CA VAL A 11 -36.16 30.83 68.65
C VAL A 11 -37.65 31.14 68.86
N PHE A 12 -38.54 30.39 68.21
CA PHE A 12 -39.92 30.18 68.68
C PHE A 12 -40.08 28.70 68.99
N LEU A 13 -40.29 28.41 70.29
CA LEU A 13 -40.60 27.09 70.80
C LEU A 13 -42.03 26.73 70.38
N PHE A 14 -42.19 25.68 69.58
CA PHE A 14 -43.42 24.89 69.60
C PHE A 14 -43.37 24.01 70.85
N THR A 15 -44.34 24.20 71.73
CA THR A 15 -44.48 23.44 72.98
C THR A 15 -45.25 22.18 72.65
N ALA A 16 -44.57 21.04 72.75
CA ALA A 16 -45.19 19.72 72.73
C ALA A 16 -46.00 19.49 74.02
N CYS A 17 -47.10 18.72 73.88
CA CYS A 17 -47.92 18.21 74.96
C CYS A 17 -47.08 17.53 76.06
N ASP A 18 -47.31 17.90 77.31
CA ASP A 18 -46.88 17.12 78.47
C ASP A 18 -48.06 16.88 79.40
N GLY A 19 -48.27 15.61 79.72
CA GLY A 19 -49.24 15.13 80.68
C GLY A 19 -48.76 15.23 82.13
N ASP A 20 -49.73 15.06 83.03
CA ASP A 20 -49.62 14.72 84.45
C ASP A 20 -48.93 15.71 85.40
N ASP A 21 -49.71 16.33 86.31
CA ASP A 21 -49.57 16.02 87.75
C ASP A 21 -50.64 16.66 88.66
N LYS A 22 -51.13 15.85 89.59
CA LYS A 22 -51.98 16.26 90.72
C LYS A 22 -51.14 16.81 91.87
N ALA A 23 -51.56 17.92 92.48
CA ALA A 23 -51.78 18.07 93.94
C ALA A 23 -51.92 19.54 94.37
N GLY A 24 -52.87 19.82 95.28
CA GLY A 24 -52.86 21.06 96.07
C GLY A 24 -54.22 21.54 96.57
N GLY A 25 -54.87 20.76 97.44
CA GLY A 25 -56.05 21.26 98.14
C GLY A 25 -55.67 22.24 99.26
N THR A 26 -56.39 23.37 99.35
CA THR A 26 -57.06 23.86 100.58
C THR A 26 -58.05 24.98 100.24
N GLY A 27 -59.28 24.88 100.75
CA GLY A 27 -60.18 26.03 100.93
C GLY A 27 -61.42 26.01 100.03
N GLY A 28 -62.47 25.33 100.47
CA GLY A 28 -63.78 25.37 99.80
C GLY A 28 -64.55 26.66 100.05
N THR A 29 -65.45 26.97 99.13
CA THR A 29 -66.92 26.99 99.33
C THR A 29 -67.63 27.02 97.97
N ASP A 30 -68.49 26.00 97.78
CA ASP A 30 -69.82 26.00 97.15
C ASP A 30 -70.06 26.28 95.64
N GLY A 31 -70.47 25.20 94.95
CA GLY A 31 -71.43 25.13 93.84
C GLY A 31 -70.81 25.14 92.43
N GLY A 32 -71.08 24.25 91.48
CA GLY A 32 -72.05 23.16 91.34
C GLY A 32 -72.27 22.91 89.83
N GLY A 33 -72.21 21.66 89.37
CA GLY A 33 -72.61 21.22 88.02
C GLY A 33 -71.59 20.28 87.37
N PRO A 34 -72.00 19.23 86.62
CA PRO A 34 -71.08 18.57 85.70
C PRO A 34 -70.69 19.59 84.63
N SER A 35 -69.43 19.64 84.19
CA SER A 35 -69.16 20.29 82.91
C SER A 35 -69.87 19.42 81.88
N GLU A 36 -71.05 19.86 81.46
CA GLU A 36 -71.61 19.39 80.21
C GLU A 36 -70.57 19.85 79.20
N ASP A 37 -69.82 18.88 78.67
CA ASP A 37 -68.94 19.08 77.54
C ASP A 37 -69.83 19.69 76.46
N LEU A 38 -69.53 20.93 76.10
CA LEU A 38 -70.35 21.68 75.15
C LEU A 38 -69.87 21.32 73.75
N ASP A 39 -70.71 21.64 72.79
CA ASP A 39 -70.42 21.59 71.36
C ASP A 39 -70.52 23.06 70.94
N ALA A 40 -69.40 23.77 70.98
CA ALA A 40 -69.36 25.23 70.93
C ALA A 40 -69.64 25.79 69.54
N ASP A 41 -69.21 25.11 68.48
CA ASP A 41 -69.46 25.45 67.08
C ASP A 41 -70.68 24.72 66.47
N ASN A 42 -71.22 23.77 67.22
CA ASN A 42 -72.48 23.09 66.98
C ASN A 42 -72.43 22.10 65.81
N ASP A 43 -71.27 21.48 65.57
CA ASP A 43 -70.98 20.54 64.49
C ASP A 43 -71.38 19.07 64.80
N GLY A 44 -71.66 18.79 66.08
CA GLY A 44 -72.06 17.48 66.60
C GLY A 44 -70.95 16.69 67.30
N VAL A 45 -69.76 17.23 67.43
CA VAL A 45 -68.64 16.74 68.25
C VAL A 45 -68.56 17.58 69.54
N LEU A 46 -68.07 16.98 70.62
CA LEU A 46 -67.93 17.69 71.90
C LEU A 46 -66.55 18.35 71.95
N ASP A 47 -66.46 19.52 72.60
CA ASP A 47 -65.23 20.35 72.65
C ASP A 47 -63.97 19.56 73.09
N ALA A 48 -64.12 18.51 73.90
CA ALA A 48 -63.00 17.69 74.37
C ALA A 48 -62.46 16.68 73.34
N ASP A 49 -63.26 16.32 72.34
CA ASP A 49 -62.93 15.38 71.27
C ASP A 49 -62.67 16.12 69.93
N ASP A 50 -62.92 17.43 69.86
CA ASP A 50 -62.67 18.29 68.70
C ASP A 50 -61.27 18.92 68.72
N CYS A 51 -60.56 18.93 67.59
CA CYS A 51 -59.26 19.58 67.48
C CYS A 51 -59.33 21.10 67.24
N ASP A 52 -60.48 21.64 66.81
CA ASP A 52 -60.76 23.08 66.76
C ASP A 52 -62.21 23.38 67.18
N PRO A 53 -62.50 23.47 68.50
CA PRO A 53 -63.87 23.57 69.04
C PRO A 53 -64.61 24.87 68.69
N ASP A 54 -63.95 25.82 68.02
CA ASP A 54 -64.56 27.06 67.55
C ASP A 54 -64.89 27.02 66.04
N ASN A 55 -64.61 25.91 65.33
CA ASN A 55 -64.67 25.81 63.88
C ASN A 55 -65.35 24.53 63.38
N ALA A 56 -66.65 24.62 63.10
CA ALA A 56 -67.48 23.47 62.69
C ALA A 56 -67.06 22.77 61.38
N ALA A 57 -66.08 23.30 60.66
CA ALA A 57 -65.47 22.64 59.50
C ALA A 57 -64.40 21.62 59.88
N VAL A 58 -63.77 21.77 61.04
CA VAL A 58 -62.70 20.93 61.59
C VAL A 58 -63.31 20.01 62.64
N ARG A 59 -63.24 18.70 62.43
CA ARG A 59 -63.77 17.70 63.38
C ARG A 59 -63.25 16.30 63.08
N PRO A 60 -63.16 15.39 64.08
CA PRO A 60 -62.76 14.00 63.87
C PRO A 60 -63.52 13.29 62.74
N GLY A 61 -62.80 12.83 61.72
CA GLY A 61 -63.36 12.16 60.54
C GLY A 61 -64.15 13.09 59.60
N GLY A 62 -63.88 14.39 59.66
CA GLY A 62 -64.23 15.38 58.64
C GLY A 62 -63.69 15.00 57.25
N ALA A 63 -64.11 15.75 56.23
CA ALA A 63 -63.50 15.64 54.91
C ALA A 63 -62.46 16.76 54.80
N GLU A 64 -61.25 16.44 54.35
CA GLU A 64 -60.23 17.45 54.11
C GLU A 64 -60.68 18.44 53.03
N VAL A 65 -60.27 19.68 53.24
CA VAL A 65 -60.44 20.82 52.36
C VAL A 65 -59.12 21.57 52.37
N CYS A 66 -58.59 21.86 51.18
CA CYS A 66 -57.32 22.55 50.97
C CYS A 66 -57.31 24.00 51.53
N ASP A 67 -57.17 24.14 52.84
CA ASP A 67 -57.22 25.41 53.57
C ASP A 67 -56.11 25.56 54.63
N GLY A 68 -55.17 24.60 54.69
CA GLY A 68 -54.03 24.61 55.59
C GLY A 68 -54.39 24.20 57.03
N LEU A 69 -55.56 23.60 57.23
CA LEU A 69 -56.01 23.05 58.51
C LEU A 69 -56.15 21.53 58.42
N ASP A 70 -55.97 20.84 59.53
CA ASP A 70 -56.31 19.42 59.68
C ASP A 70 -57.84 19.33 59.91
N ASN A 71 -58.63 19.15 58.85
CA ASN A 71 -60.10 19.20 58.98
C ASN A 71 -60.71 17.94 59.58
N ASN A 72 -59.98 16.82 59.56
CA ASN A 72 -60.44 15.54 60.06
C ASN A 72 -59.83 15.12 61.41
N CYS A 73 -58.94 15.96 61.96
CA CYS A 73 -58.24 15.78 63.23
C CYS A 73 -57.38 14.50 63.31
N ASP A 74 -56.81 14.02 62.20
CA ASP A 74 -55.95 12.82 62.20
C ASP A 74 -54.46 13.12 62.37
N GLY A 75 -54.09 14.40 62.39
CA GLY A 75 -52.74 14.91 62.61
C GLY A 75 -51.95 15.18 61.33
N ALA A 76 -52.53 14.96 60.15
CA ALA A 76 -52.02 15.45 58.88
C ALA A 76 -52.82 16.69 58.43
N ILE A 77 -52.20 17.54 57.61
CA ILE A 77 -52.84 18.74 57.06
C ILE A 77 -52.94 18.51 55.57
N ASP A 78 -54.15 18.60 55.00
CA ASP A 78 -54.41 18.53 53.56
C ASP A 78 -53.90 17.23 52.87
N GLU A 79 -53.79 16.11 53.59
CA GLU A 79 -53.15 14.84 53.15
C GLU A 79 -53.86 14.06 52.03
N LEU A 80 -55.05 14.51 51.62
CA LEU A 80 -55.75 13.98 50.44
C LEU A 80 -55.40 14.75 49.16
N PHE A 81 -54.51 15.74 49.26
CA PHE A 81 -54.14 16.66 48.21
C PHE A 81 -52.62 16.76 47.98
N ASP A 82 -51.82 15.89 48.61
CA ASP A 82 -50.39 15.63 48.36
C ASP A 82 -50.24 14.11 48.35
N LEU A 83 -50.39 13.47 47.19
CA LEU A 83 -50.55 12.02 47.11
C LEU A 83 -49.21 11.27 46.98
N ASP A 84 -48.12 11.98 46.68
CA ASP A 84 -46.76 11.42 46.64
C ASP A 84 -45.83 11.88 47.78
N ASP A 85 -46.34 12.71 48.70
CA ASP A 85 -45.69 13.19 49.93
C ASP A 85 -44.45 14.10 49.67
N ASP A 86 -44.43 14.87 48.59
CA ASP A 86 -43.32 15.77 48.24
C ASP A 86 -43.46 17.21 48.81
N GLY A 87 -44.64 17.53 49.34
CA GLY A 87 -44.98 18.81 49.94
C GLY A 87 -45.60 19.85 48.98
N TRP A 88 -45.88 19.47 47.74
CA TRP A 88 -46.65 20.23 46.75
C TRP A 88 -48.07 19.68 46.65
N LEU A 89 -49.03 20.55 46.30
CA LEU A 89 -50.45 20.21 46.39
C LEU A 89 -51.08 20.04 45.01
N ALA A 90 -51.94 19.03 44.88
CA ALA A 90 -52.73 18.68 43.70
C ALA A 90 -53.51 19.86 43.09
N ASP A 91 -53.75 19.80 41.77
CA ASP A 91 -54.39 20.85 40.98
C ASP A 91 -55.94 21.01 41.15
N ASP A 92 -56.53 20.43 42.20
CA ASP A 92 -57.98 20.43 42.42
C ASP A 92 -58.54 21.84 42.67
N ALA A 93 -59.84 22.01 42.39
CA ALA A 93 -60.53 23.30 42.44
C ALA A 93 -60.47 23.99 43.83
N GLY A 94 -60.15 23.25 44.90
CA GLY A 94 -59.86 23.78 46.24
C GLY A 94 -58.48 24.41 46.38
N CYS A 95 -57.42 23.78 45.85
CA CYS A 95 -56.02 24.17 46.08
C CYS A 95 -55.47 25.26 45.13
N ARG A 96 -56.10 25.48 43.98
CA ARG A 96 -55.68 26.49 42.97
C ARG A 96 -55.59 27.95 43.47
N ALA A 97 -56.13 28.26 44.65
CA ALA A 97 -56.12 29.62 45.20
C ALA A 97 -54.80 30.01 45.87
N MET A 98 -53.85 29.08 46.06
CA MET A 98 -52.53 29.29 46.67
C MET A 98 -51.38 29.12 45.65
N ASP A 99 -51.45 29.84 44.53
CA ASP A 99 -50.37 29.98 43.53
C ASP A 99 -49.12 30.62 44.22
N PRO A 100 -48.07 29.84 44.54
CA PRO A 100 -47.31 29.02 43.58
C PRO A 100 -47.10 27.53 43.95
N LEU A 101 -47.92 26.94 44.85
CA LEU A 101 -47.73 25.58 45.38
C LEU A 101 -48.42 24.45 44.60
N VAL A 102 -48.79 24.68 43.34
CA VAL A 102 -49.58 23.71 42.57
C VAL A 102 -48.66 22.74 41.85
N ASP A 103 -48.79 21.46 42.20
CA ASP A 103 -48.16 20.33 41.54
C ASP A 103 -48.79 20.04 40.17
N CYS A 104 -47.97 19.79 39.16
CA CYS A 104 -48.41 19.38 37.83
C CYS A 104 -48.54 17.86 37.66
N ASP A 105 -47.93 17.03 38.51
CA ASP A 105 -48.16 15.58 38.60
C ASP A 105 -48.08 15.06 40.05
N ASP A 106 -49.20 15.19 40.78
CA ASP A 106 -49.45 14.73 42.17
C ASP A 106 -49.38 13.19 42.37
N LEU A 107 -48.66 12.48 41.51
CA LEU A 107 -48.37 11.05 41.62
C LEU A 107 -46.86 10.78 41.49
N ASP A 108 -46.06 11.79 41.19
CA ASP A 108 -44.62 11.70 40.95
C ASP A 108 -43.84 12.76 41.75
N PRO A 109 -43.16 12.38 42.85
CA PRO A 109 -42.51 13.33 43.76
C PRO A 109 -41.25 13.99 43.16
N ASP A 110 -40.86 13.60 41.94
CA ASP A 110 -39.79 14.22 41.16
C ASP A 110 -40.33 15.28 40.17
N VAL A 111 -41.66 15.49 40.10
CA VAL A 111 -42.33 16.46 39.22
C VAL A 111 -43.06 17.49 40.09
N ASN A 112 -42.42 18.63 40.36
CA ASN A 112 -43.01 19.69 41.16
C ASN A 112 -42.36 21.06 40.91
N PRO A 113 -43.01 22.18 41.29
CA PRO A 113 -42.46 23.50 41.04
C PRO A 113 -41.04 23.71 41.60
N GLY A 114 -40.07 23.88 40.70
CA GLY A 114 -38.66 24.07 41.06
C GLY A 114 -37.86 22.77 41.26
N ALA A 115 -38.40 21.62 40.83
CA ALA A 115 -37.60 20.43 40.57
C ALA A 115 -36.53 20.71 39.49
N ALA A 116 -35.55 19.80 39.36
CA ALA A 116 -34.59 19.89 38.27
C ALA A 116 -35.15 19.14 37.06
N GLU A 117 -35.14 19.78 35.89
CA GLU A 117 -35.50 19.14 34.63
C GLU A 117 -34.67 17.88 34.38
N ALA A 118 -35.37 16.77 34.14
CA ALA A 118 -34.82 15.55 33.62
C ALA A 118 -35.07 15.51 32.11
N CYS A 119 -34.13 14.98 31.34
CA CYS A 119 -34.27 14.89 29.87
C CYS A 119 -35.12 13.68 29.45
N ASP A 120 -36.36 13.63 29.92
CA ASP A 120 -37.30 12.52 29.74
C ASP A 120 -38.58 12.91 29.00
N GLY A 121 -38.69 14.16 28.56
CA GLY A 121 -39.82 14.72 27.83
C GLY A 121 -40.98 15.15 28.72
N LEU A 122 -40.78 15.18 30.04
CA LEU A 122 -41.73 15.72 31.02
C LEU A 122 -41.32 17.15 31.40
N ASP A 123 -42.27 17.88 31.98
CA ASP A 123 -42.08 19.22 32.57
C ASP A 123 -41.93 18.99 34.06
N ASN A 124 -40.71 18.72 34.52
CA ASN A 124 -40.46 18.30 35.91
C ASN A 124 -40.63 19.47 36.87
N ASP A 125 -40.32 20.69 36.45
CA ASP A 125 -40.36 21.89 37.29
C ASP A 125 -41.67 22.69 37.20
N CYS A 126 -42.65 22.16 36.46
CA CYS A 126 -43.97 22.74 36.21
C CYS A 126 -43.91 24.17 35.63
N SER A 127 -42.84 24.55 34.92
CA SER A 127 -42.69 25.85 34.25
C SER A 127 -43.59 26.00 33.02
N GLY A 128 -44.12 24.89 32.50
CA GLY A 128 -44.88 24.81 31.26
C GLY A 128 -44.04 24.47 30.03
N LEU A 129 -42.76 24.13 30.21
CA LEU A 129 -41.83 23.69 29.18
C LEU A 129 -41.19 22.37 29.62
N ALA A 130 -41.15 21.38 28.73
CA ALA A 130 -40.48 20.11 29.01
C ALA A 130 -39.00 20.19 28.61
N ASP A 131 -38.13 19.55 29.39
CA ASP A 131 -36.68 19.44 29.19
C ASP A 131 -35.96 20.80 29.02
N ASP A 132 -36.44 21.84 29.72
CA ASP A 132 -35.90 23.21 29.61
C ASP A 132 -34.71 23.48 30.54
N ALA A 133 -33.97 22.43 30.88
CA ALA A 133 -32.73 22.47 31.64
C ALA A 133 -31.81 23.58 31.11
N GLY A 134 -31.46 24.52 31.99
CA GLY A 134 -30.83 25.79 31.59
C GLY A 134 -29.63 25.63 30.66
N ASP A 135 -29.54 26.55 29.70
CA ASP A 135 -28.48 26.69 28.68
C ASP A 135 -27.28 27.43 29.29
N ALA A 136 -26.17 26.72 29.55
CA ALA A 136 -25.06 27.29 30.33
C ALA A 136 -24.13 28.20 29.53
N ASP A 137 -23.99 27.98 28.23
CA ASP A 137 -23.14 28.78 27.33
C ASP A 137 -23.91 29.81 26.46
N ASN A 138 -25.24 29.73 26.45
CA ASN A 138 -26.20 30.62 25.79
C ASN A 138 -26.23 30.51 24.26
N ASP A 139 -26.05 29.33 23.69
CA ASP A 139 -26.19 29.09 22.25
C ASP A 139 -27.63 28.82 21.78
N GLY A 140 -28.56 28.61 22.72
CA GLY A 140 -29.97 28.36 22.47
C GLY A 140 -30.37 26.89 22.46
N SER A 141 -29.44 25.96 22.71
CA SER A 141 -29.71 24.56 23.03
C SER A 141 -29.81 24.39 24.54
N SER A 142 -30.78 23.60 25.00
CA SER A 142 -30.86 23.26 26.43
C SER A 142 -29.85 22.16 26.75
N ALA A 143 -29.41 22.07 28.01
CA ALA A 143 -28.47 21.04 28.46
C ALA A 143 -28.94 19.59 28.18
N CYS A 144 -30.22 19.40 27.89
CA CYS A 144 -30.78 18.10 27.51
C CYS A 144 -30.54 17.68 26.07
N TYR A 145 -30.38 18.63 25.17
CA TYR A 145 -30.16 18.37 23.74
C TYR A 145 -28.73 18.70 23.31
N ASP A 146 -28.02 19.48 24.12
CA ASP A 146 -26.64 19.85 23.90
C ASP A 146 -25.65 18.74 24.32
N CYS A 147 -24.78 18.32 23.40
CA CYS A 147 -23.73 17.35 23.70
C CYS A 147 -22.54 17.96 24.48
N LYS A 148 -22.43 19.29 24.52
CA LYS A 148 -21.46 20.13 25.23
C LYS A 148 -22.07 21.47 25.69
N ASP A 149 -22.96 21.42 26.68
CA ASP A 149 -23.60 22.60 27.32
C ASP A 149 -22.63 23.69 27.86
N ASP A 150 -21.31 23.48 27.86
CA ASP A 150 -20.31 24.49 28.20
C ASP A 150 -19.52 25.07 27.00
N ASP A 151 -19.91 24.74 25.76
CA ASP A 151 -19.29 25.17 24.51
C ASP A 151 -20.30 25.56 23.41
N ALA A 152 -20.57 26.86 23.29
CA ALA A 152 -21.55 27.46 22.38
C ALA A 152 -21.31 27.24 20.87
N LEU A 153 -20.27 26.48 20.50
CA LEU A 153 -19.97 26.05 19.13
C LEU A 153 -20.38 24.60 18.86
N VAL A 154 -20.88 23.89 19.87
CA VAL A 154 -21.19 22.46 19.82
C VAL A 154 -22.62 22.23 20.26
N PHE A 155 -23.56 22.24 19.32
CA PHE A 155 -24.98 22.04 19.60
C PHE A 155 -25.75 21.49 18.39
N PRO A 156 -26.93 20.87 18.60
CA PRO A 156 -27.74 20.29 17.54
C PRO A 156 -27.97 21.20 16.32
N GLY A 157 -27.46 20.79 15.17
CA GLY A 157 -27.65 21.48 13.88
C GLY A 157 -26.72 22.67 13.64
N GLN A 158 -25.60 22.77 14.37
CA GLN A 158 -24.43 23.54 13.92
C GLN A 158 -23.86 23.00 12.62
N ALA A 159 -23.00 23.80 11.97
CA ALA A 159 -22.19 23.30 10.86
C ALA A 159 -20.88 22.71 11.41
N GLU A 160 -20.45 21.60 10.84
CA GLU A 160 -19.21 20.91 11.24
C GLU A 160 -17.98 21.75 10.86
N VAL A 161 -16.98 21.74 11.75
CA VAL A 161 -15.69 22.41 11.56
C VAL A 161 -14.58 21.39 11.81
N CYS A 162 -13.62 21.27 10.88
CA CYS A 162 -12.48 20.35 10.94
C CYS A 162 -11.58 20.48 12.19
N ASP A 163 -12.07 20.04 13.34
CA ASP A 163 -11.39 20.13 14.64
C ASP A 163 -11.52 18.84 15.48
N ALA A 164 -12.05 17.78 14.87
CA ALA A 164 -12.29 16.48 15.48
C ALA A 164 -13.30 16.52 16.65
N VAL A 165 -14.22 17.49 16.63
CA VAL A 165 -15.38 17.59 17.50
C VAL A 165 -16.63 17.43 16.66
N ASP A 166 -17.60 16.66 17.16
CA ASP A 166 -18.96 16.58 16.63
C ASP A 166 -19.67 17.90 17.02
N ASN A 167 -19.64 18.90 16.14
CA ASN A 167 -20.15 20.25 16.42
C ASN A 167 -21.68 20.28 16.37
N ASP A 168 -22.32 19.43 15.57
CA ASP A 168 -23.75 19.40 15.35
C ASP A 168 -24.50 18.35 16.20
N CYS A 169 -23.77 17.62 17.05
CA CYS A 169 -24.23 16.57 17.94
C CYS A 169 -25.00 15.42 17.23
N ASN A 170 -24.71 15.14 15.95
CA ASN A 170 -25.39 14.09 15.19
C ASN A 170 -24.82 12.67 15.42
N GLY A 171 -23.69 12.56 16.13
CA GLY A 171 -23.01 11.32 16.47
C GLY A 171 -21.92 10.88 15.48
N THR A 172 -21.64 11.68 14.46
CA THR A 172 -20.47 11.60 13.59
C THR A 172 -19.61 12.86 13.75
N VAL A 173 -18.33 12.76 13.43
CA VAL A 173 -17.39 13.88 13.58
C VAL A 173 -17.00 14.31 12.17
N ASP A 174 -17.05 15.62 11.88
CA ASP A 174 -16.55 16.21 10.64
C ASP A 174 -17.22 15.69 9.34
N ASP A 175 -18.51 15.32 9.36
CA ASP A 175 -19.19 14.59 8.27
C ASP A 175 -19.85 15.44 7.16
N GLU A 176 -19.80 16.76 7.22
CA GLU A 176 -20.30 17.64 6.14
C GLU A 176 -19.34 17.83 4.96
N TRP A 177 -18.27 17.01 4.88
CA TRP A 177 -17.08 17.24 4.03
C TRP A 177 -16.63 16.01 3.20
N ASP A 178 -17.52 15.02 3.01
CA ASP A 178 -17.38 13.90 2.04
C ASP A 178 -18.43 14.12 0.92
N VAL A 179 -18.04 14.86 -0.12
CA VAL A 179 -18.94 15.34 -1.17
C VAL A 179 -19.19 14.26 -2.23
N ASP A 180 -18.25 13.35 -2.47
CA ASP A 180 -18.36 12.30 -3.49
C ASP A 180 -18.75 10.91 -2.95
N GLY A 181 -18.71 10.71 -1.64
CA GLY A 181 -19.23 9.54 -0.93
C GLY A 181 -18.29 8.34 -0.90
N ASP A 182 -16.97 8.54 -1.02
CA ASP A 182 -16.00 7.45 -0.95
C ASP A 182 -15.61 7.03 0.48
N GLY A 183 -16.03 7.82 1.47
CA GLY A 183 -15.86 7.54 2.89
C GLY A 183 -14.59 8.13 3.52
N GLU A 184 -13.80 8.89 2.77
CA GLU A 184 -12.86 9.87 3.30
C GLU A 184 -13.46 11.28 3.15
N SER A 185 -13.03 12.21 4.00
CA SER A 185 -13.48 13.60 3.92
C SER A 185 -12.30 14.51 3.54
N SER A 186 -12.59 15.68 2.97
CA SER A 186 -11.58 16.70 2.66
C SER A 186 -10.83 17.24 3.87
N CYS A 187 -11.20 16.83 5.09
CA CYS A 187 -10.50 17.18 6.32
C CYS A 187 -9.50 16.11 6.79
N GLU A 188 -9.68 14.83 6.41
CA GLU A 188 -8.89 13.72 6.97
C GLU A 188 -7.78 13.21 6.08
N SER A 189 -7.91 13.14 4.74
CA SER A 189 -6.81 12.81 3.80
C SER A 189 -7.22 12.82 2.32
N ASP A 190 -8.47 13.16 1.99
CA ASP A 190 -8.93 13.22 0.61
C ASP A 190 -8.30 14.41 -0.16
N CYS A 191 -7.65 14.09 -1.28
CA CYS A 191 -6.97 15.03 -2.14
C CYS A 191 -7.86 15.60 -3.26
N ASP A 192 -8.99 14.97 -3.58
CA ASP A 192 -10.02 15.47 -4.49
C ASP A 192 -11.43 14.97 -4.12
N ASP A 193 -12.03 15.62 -3.12
CA ASP A 193 -13.41 15.45 -2.60
C ASP A 193 -14.54 15.67 -3.64
N GLY A 194 -14.21 15.78 -4.92
CA GLY A 194 -15.15 15.76 -6.03
C GLY A 194 -15.08 14.49 -6.89
N ASP A 195 -14.11 13.60 -6.63
CA ASP A 195 -13.84 12.38 -7.37
C ASP A 195 -13.59 11.18 -6.42
N PRO A 196 -14.55 10.23 -6.32
CA PRO A 196 -14.46 9.09 -5.40
C PRO A 196 -13.41 8.05 -5.83
N GLY A 197 -12.62 8.35 -6.87
CA GLY A 197 -11.43 7.63 -7.29
C GLY A 197 -10.13 8.12 -6.65
N ASN A 198 -10.16 9.21 -5.87
CA ASN A 198 -8.98 9.87 -5.32
C ASN A 198 -9.06 9.98 -3.78
N ALA A 199 -8.76 8.89 -3.08
CA ALA A 199 -8.79 8.86 -1.63
C ALA A 199 -7.68 7.99 -1.05
N SER A 200 -7.20 8.37 0.14
CA SER A 200 -6.02 7.75 0.76
C SER A 200 -6.09 6.24 1.07
N ILE A 201 -7.28 5.67 0.94
CA ILE A 201 -7.56 4.25 1.13
C ILE A 201 -7.50 3.44 -0.17
N LEU A 202 -7.44 4.11 -1.32
CA LEU A 202 -7.42 3.49 -2.64
C LEU A 202 -5.97 3.21 -3.08
N PRO A 203 -5.75 2.23 -3.97
CA PRO A 203 -4.47 2.03 -4.61
C PRO A 203 -4.32 2.89 -5.86
N GLU A 204 -3.10 3.33 -6.17
CA GLU A 204 -2.75 4.03 -7.40
C GLU A 204 -3.21 3.30 -8.67
N VAL A 205 -3.74 4.06 -9.63
CA VAL A 205 -4.10 3.59 -10.96
C VAL A 205 -3.56 4.54 -12.01
N CYS A 206 -3.06 4.02 -13.14
CA CYS A 206 -2.43 4.93 -14.10
C CYS A 206 -3.43 5.78 -14.90
N ASP A 207 -3.73 6.95 -14.38
CA ASP A 207 -4.59 7.96 -15.00
C ASP A 207 -4.10 9.40 -14.81
N LEU A 208 -2.86 9.59 -14.31
CA LEU A 208 -2.22 10.88 -14.03
C LEU A 208 -2.88 11.65 -12.87
N GLN A 209 -3.50 10.93 -11.95
CA GLN A 209 -4.07 11.44 -10.71
C GLN A 209 -3.36 10.80 -9.53
N ASP A 210 -3.46 11.45 -8.37
CA ASP A 210 -2.97 10.93 -7.10
C ASP A 210 -4.18 10.22 -6.47
N ASN A 211 -4.33 8.91 -6.73
CA ASN A 211 -5.51 8.16 -6.33
C ASN A 211 -5.44 7.73 -4.87
N ASP A 212 -4.25 7.62 -4.29
CA ASP A 212 -4.01 7.25 -2.89
C ASP A 212 -3.58 8.44 -1.99
N CYS A 213 -3.60 9.65 -2.54
CA CYS A 213 -3.39 10.91 -1.85
C CYS A 213 -2.08 10.98 -1.04
N ASP A 214 -1.02 10.25 -1.45
CA ASP A 214 0.29 10.30 -0.79
C ASP A 214 1.13 11.54 -1.19
N GLY A 215 0.68 12.25 -2.22
CA GLY A 215 1.31 13.46 -2.78
C GLY A 215 2.29 13.20 -3.92
N ILE A 216 2.40 11.96 -4.37
CA ILE A 216 3.06 11.52 -5.59
C ILE A 216 1.95 11.12 -6.59
N VAL A 217 2.27 11.03 -7.88
CA VAL A 217 1.29 10.67 -8.92
C VAL A 217 1.85 9.45 -9.62
N ASP A 218 1.04 8.38 -9.71
CA ASP A 218 1.37 7.12 -10.36
C ASP A 218 2.69 6.49 -9.84
N GLU A 219 2.95 6.53 -8.54
CA GLU A 219 4.01 5.74 -7.89
C GLU A 219 3.65 4.26 -7.83
N ASP A 220 4.62 3.39 -7.52
CA ASP A 220 4.50 1.91 -7.64
C ASP A 220 4.45 1.33 -9.07
N PHE A 221 4.69 2.16 -10.09
CA PHE A 221 4.74 1.76 -11.50
C PHE A 221 6.15 1.78 -12.13
N ASP A 222 7.23 1.94 -11.36
CA ASP A 222 8.65 1.85 -11.78
C ASP A 222 9.39 0.86 -10.85
N LEU A 223 9.25 -0.43 -11.10
CA LEU A 223 9.76 -1.52 -10.26
C LEU A 223 11.27 -1.73 -10.42
N ASP A 224 11.84 -1.43 -11.58
CA ASP A 224 13.28 -1.55 -11.83
C ASP A 224 14.09 -0.27 -11.57
N LEU A 225 13.41 0.85 -11.28
CA LEU A 225 13.94 2.13 -10.84
C LEU A 225 14.75 2.88 -11.90
N ASP A 226 14.33 2.80 -13.16
CA ASP A 226 14.96 3.51 -14.28
C ASP A 226 14.39 4.92 -14.52
N GLY A 227 13.29 5.26 -13.85
CA GLY A 227 12.59 6.55 -13.98
C GLY A 227 11.64 6.65 -15.18
N VAL A 228 11.22 5.51 -15.73
CA VAL A 228 10.11 5.35 -16.68
C VAL A 228 9.06 4.48 -16.02
N LEU A 229 7.80 4.95 -16.03
CA LEU A 229 6.70 4.20 -15.42
C LEU A 229 6.15 3.22 -16.47
N THR A 230 5.66 2.06 -16.04
CA THR A 230 4.91 1.08 -16.88
C THR A 230 3.84 1.72 -17.74
N CYS A 231 3.20 2.75 -17.22
CA CYS A 231 2.13 3.43 -17.92
C CYS A 231 2.58 4.68 -18.69
N ALA A 232 3.86 5.00 -18.63
CA ALA A 232 4.51 6.13 -19.29
C ALA A 232 5.68 5.69 -20.19
N GLY A 233 5.61 4.48 -20.77
CA GLY A 233 6.54 4.05 -21.82
C GLY A 233 7.40 2.82 -21.47
N ASP A 234 7.31 2.30 -20.26
CA ASP A 234 8.02 1.06 -19.89
C ASP A 234 7.16 -0.17 -20.22
N CYS A 235 7.65 -1.02 -21.12
CA CYS A 235 6.97 -2.25 -21.51
C CYS A 235 7.49 -3.50 -20.77
N ASN A 236 8.54 -3.39 -19.95
CA ASN A 236 9.04 -4.43 -19.08
C ASN A 236 9.72 -3.85 -17.82
N ASP A 237 8.88 -3.49 -16.85
CA ASP A 237 9.19 -2.96 -15.51
C ASP A 237 10.08 -3.83 -14.60
N ALA A 238 10.62 -4.92 -15.14
CA ALA A 238 11.59 -5.76 -14.45
C ALA A 238 13.00 -5.63 -15.04
N ASP A 239 13.16 -4.86 -16.12
CA ASP A 239 14.41 -4.67 -16.85
C ASP A 239 14.62 -3.19 -17.24
N PRO A 240 15.53 -2.46 -16.57
CA PRO A 240 15.71 -1.00 -16.72
C PRO A 240 16.34 -0.59 -18.06
N LEU A 241 16.47 -1.55 -18.97
CA LEU A 241 16.94 -1.38 -20.33
C LEU A 241 15.80 -1.47 -21.34
N VAL A 242 14.56 -1.77 -20.95
CA VAL A 242 13.42 -2.04 -21.84
C VAL A 242 12.32 -1.01 -21.61
N ASN A 243 12.44 0.16 -22.24
CA ASN A 243 11.50 1.26 -22.13
C ASN A 243 11.59 2.20 -23.35
N ASP A 244 10.58 3.05 -23.55
CA ASP A 244 10.46 3.97 -24.69
C ASP A 244 11.54 5.05 -24.83
N ARG A 245 12.46 5.15 -23.87
CA ARG A 245 13.62 6.06 -23.92
C ARG A 245 14.90 5.34 -24.32
N MET A 246 14.89 4.01 -24.31
CA MET A 246 16.02 3.21 -24.71
C MET A 246 16.06 3.07 -26.24
N PRO A 247 17.24 3.00 -26.85
CA PRO A 247 17.35 2.63 -28.26
C PRO A 247 17.19 1.12 -28.41
N GLU A 248 16.59 0.68 -29.52
CA GLU A 248 16.55 -0.73 -29.89
C GLU A 248 17.98 -1.34 -29.97
N ILE A 249 18.13 -2.57 -29.47
CA ILE A 249 19.39 -3.34 -29.46
C ILE A 249 19.18 -4.76 -29.98
N CYS A 250 20.19 -5.34 -30.62
CA CYS A 250 20.13 -6.77 -31.01
C CYS A 250 20.21 -7.65 -29.75
N ASP A 251 19.08 -8.10 -29.19
CA ASP A 251 19.06 -8.90 -27.96
C ASP A 251 18.33 -10.25 -28.06
N GLY A 252 17.98 -10.66 -29.28
CA GLY A 252 17.32 -11.95 -29.52
C GLY A 252 15.80 -11.89 -29.45
N GLY A 253 15.20 -10.70 -29.65
CA GLY A 253 13.77 -10.57 -29.88
C GLY A 253 12.98 -9.97 -28.73
N GLN A 254 13.57 -9.07 -27.95
CA GLN A 254 12.80 -8.14 -27.12
C GLN A 254 12.65 -6.82 -27.87
N ASP A 255 11.54 -6.13 -27.60
CA ASP A 255 11.26 -4.78 -28.08
C ASP A 255 11.79 -3.84 -26.99
N THR A 256 13.01 -3.33 -27.16
CA THR A 256 13.76 -2.62 -26.14
C THR A 256 13.31 -1.16 -26.03
N ASP A 257 12.83 -0.58 -27.13
CA ASP A 257 12.33 0.80 -27.19
C ASP A 257 10.80 0.91 -27.17
N CYS A 258 10.11 -0.22 -26.94
CA CYS A 258 8.67 -0.32 -26.70
C CYS A 258 7.80 0.32 -27.81
N ASP A 259 8.30 0.40 -29.04
CA ASP A 259 7.57 1.01 -30.16
C ASP A 259 6.58 0.03 -30.83
N GLY A 260 6.62 -1.24 -30.43
CA GLY A 260 5.79 -2.32 -30.93
C GLY A 260 6.37 -3.04 -32.14
N ILE A 261 7.60 -2.73 -32.54
CA ILE A 261 8.33 -3.30 -33.67
C ILE A 261 9.58 -4.02 -33.14
N LEU A 262 9.50 -5.35 -33.11
CA LEU A 262 10.62 -6.19 -32.67
C LEU A 262 11.84 -6.03 -33.59
N ASN A 263 13.01 -5.69 -33.04
CA ASN A 263 14.27 -5.51 -33.77
C ASN A 263 14.08 -4.66 -35.04
N ASP A 264 13.60 -3.42 -34.90
CA ASP A 264 13.23 -2.53 -36.02
C ASP A 264 14.41 -2.06 -36.90
N PHE A 265 15.61 -2.63 -36.71
CA PHE A 265 16.81 -2.32 -37.47
C PHE A 265 16.54 -2.36 -38.97
N ALA A 266 16.63 -1.19 -39.58
CA ALA A 266 16.48 -1.05 -41.01
C ALA A 266 17.75 -1.54 -41.70
N ASP A 267 17.59 -2.42 -42.68
CA ASP A 267 18.54 -2.67 -43.77
C ASP A 267 18.94 -1.31 -44.40
N GLU A 268 20.07 -0.76 -43.95
CA GLU A 268 20.50 0.61 -44.29
C GLU A 268 20.94 0.74 -45.76
N ASP A 269 21.39 -0.36 -46.38
CA ASP A 269 21.93 -0.37 -47.74
C ASP A 269 21.02 -1.02 -48.81
N GLY A 270 19.99 -1.73 -48.37
CA GLY A 270 18.92 -2.29 -49.19
C GLY A 270 19.23 -3.64 -49.83
N ASP A 271 20.17 -4.43 -49.29
CA ASP A 271 20.52 -5.74 -49.83
C ASP A 271 19.60 -6.89 -49.36
N GLY A 272 18.75 -6.60 -48.38
CA GLY A 272 17.76 -7.51 -47.81
C GLY A 272 18.22 -8.27 -46.58
N PHE A 273 19.39 -7.92 -46.02
CA PHE A 273 19.88 -8.41 -44.73
C PHE A 273 20.05 -7.23 -43.77
N ASP A 274 19.78 -7.45 -42.49
CA ASP A 274 20.02 -6.45 -41.44
C ASP A 274 21.03 -6.96 -40.38
N LEU A 275 21.60 -6.05 -39.61
CA LEU A 275 22.59 -6.34 -38.56
C LEU A 275 22.13 -7.39 -37.52
N CYS A 276 20.84 -7.46 -37.18
CA CYS A 276 20.36 -8.18 -35.99
C CYS A 276 19.62 -9.49 -36.31
N THR A 277 18.76 -9.49 -37.32
CA THR A 277 17.94 -10.62 -37.76
C THR A 277 18.77 -11.59 -38.60
N ASP A 278 19.58 -11.04 -39.50
CA ASP A 278 20.27 -11.84 -40.51
C ASP A 278 21.78 -11.96 -40.27
N LEU A 279 22.34 -11.22 -39.31
CA LEU A 279 23.76 -11.12 -39.00
C LEU A 279 24.57 -10.49 -40.15
N ASP A 280 24.05 -9.41 -40.74
CA ASP A 280 24.88 -8.59 -41.60
C ASP A 280 26.02 -7.95 -40.80
N CYS A 281 27.24 -8.41 -41.05
CA CYS A 281 28.45 -7.92 -40.40
C CYS A 281 28.80 -6.49 -40.81
N ARG A 282 28.18 -5.93 -41.87
CA ARG A 282 28.37 -4.54 -42.30
C ARG A 282 27.18 -3.95 -43.08
N ASP A 283 26.05 -3.82 -42.40
CA ASP A 283 24.74 -3.19 -42.77
C ASP A 283 24.72 -1.89 -43.62
N ARG A 284 25.86 -1.22 -43.81
CA ARG A 284 26.00 -0.02 -44.66
C ARG A 284 26.72 -0.29 -45.98
N ASP A 285 27.08 -1.53 -46.26
CA ASP A 285 27.83 -1.96 -47.43
C ASP A 285 27.14 -3.17 -48.11
N PRO A 286 26.40 -2.97 -49.22
CA PRO A 286 25.51 -3.98 -49.83
C PRO A 286 26.27 -5.09 -50.59
N LEU A 287 27.58 -5.17 -50.36
CA LEU A 287 28.47 -6.21 -50.86
C LEU A 287 28.93 -7.16 -49.75
N ILE A 288 28.68 -6.82 -48.49
CA ILE A 288 29.11 -7.57 -47.32
C ILE A 288 27.84 -7.99 -46.60
N PHE A 289 27.48 -9.27 -46.72
CA PHE A 289 26.26 -9.83 -46.16
C PHE A 289 26.33 -11.36 -46.10
N PRO A 290 25.50 -12.01 -45.28
CA PRO A 290 25.44 -13.46 -45.17
C PRO A 290 25.34 -14.19 -46.51
N GLY A 291 26.39 -14.93 -46.88
CA GLY A 291 26.44 -15.70 -48.12
C GLY A 291 26.78 -14.91 -49.38
N ALA A 292 27.31 -13.68 -49.25
CA ALA A 292 27.94 -12.98 -50.34
C ALA A 292 29.10 -13.79 -50.96
N VAL A 293 29.52 -13.39 -52.17
CA VAL A 293 30.71 -13.98 -52.79
C VAL A 293 31.93 -13.26 -52.25
N GLU A 294 32.74 -14.01 -51.51
CA GLU A 294 34.04 -13.60 -51.01
C GLU A 294 34.97 -13.06 -52.12
N ILE A 295 35.66 -11.97 -51.81
CA ILE A 295 36.69 -11.38 -52.67
C ILE A 295 37.92 -11.03 -51.83
N CYS A 296 39.10 -11.12 -52.42
CA CYS A 296 40.36 -10.93 -51.68
C CYS A 296 40.64 -9.44 -51.37
N ASN A 297 39.83 -8.82 -50.50
CA ASN A 297 39.86 -7.40 -50.15
C ASN A 297 40.26 -7.15 -48.68
N GLY A 298 40.43 -8.20 -47.87
CA GLY A 298 40.76 -8.13 -46.45
C GLY A 298 39.56 -7.97 -45.53
N GLU A 299 38.35 -8.21 -46.02
CA GLU A 299 37.08 -8.18 -45.30
C GLU A 299 36.47 -9.60 -45.30
N ASP A 300 35.54 -9.84 -44.38
CA ASP A 300 34.68 -11.01 -44.36
C ASP A 300 33.40 -10.59 -45.10
N ASP A 301 33.33 -10.87 -46.40
CA ASP A 301 32.24 -10.40 -47.25
C ASP A 301 30.98 -11.23 -47.02
N ASN A 302 31.12 -12.51 -46.67
CA ASN A 302 30.01 -13.45 -46.55
C ASN A 302 29.50 -13.63 -45.10
N CYS A 303 30.14 -12.94 -44.14
CA CYS A 303 29.86 -12.94 -42.71
C CYS A 303 29.92 -14.32 -42.03
N ASP A 304 30.76 -15.24 -42.51
CA ASP A 304 30.94 -16.57 -41.93
C ASP A 304 32.02 -16.63 -40.82
N GLY A 305 32.70 -15.51 -40.57
CA GLY A 305 33.75 -15.36 -39.58
C GLY A 305 35.16 -15.56 -40.12
N PHE A 306 35.34 -15.84 -41.42
CA PHE A 306 36.63 -16.04 -42.06
C PHE A 306 36.92 -15.00 -43.15
N VAL A 307 37.93 -14.16 -42.91
CA VAL A 307 38.37 -13.14 -43.88
C VAL A 307 39.13 -13.75 -45.06
N ASP A 308 38.76 -13.37 -46.27
CA ASP A 308 39.39 -13.77 -47.54
C ASP A 308 39.57 -15.30 -47.67
N ASP A 309 38.50 -16.04 -47.41
CA ASP A 309 38.53 -17.49 -47.21
C ASP A 309 38.39 -18.30 -48.52
N LEU A 310 38.49 -17.63 -49.69
CA LEU A 310 38.57 -18.32 -50.97
C LEU A 310 39.96 -18.91 -51.24
N PRO A 311 40.02 -20.06 -51.93
CA PRO A 311 41.29 -20.67 -52.31
C PRO A 311 42.19 -19.77 -53.17
N GLU A 312 41.60 -18.91 -53.99
CA GLU A 312 42.31 -17.98 -54.85
C GLU A 312 43.01 -16.87 -54.06
N CYS A 313 42.50 -16.49 -52.87
CA CYS A 313 43.14 -15.52 -51.97
C CYS A 313 44.39 -16.09 -51.30
N SER A 314 44.41 -17.40 -51.05
CA SER A 314 45.55 -18.12 -50.47
C SER A 314 46.56 -18.61 -51.52
N GLY A 315 46.39 -18.24 -52.79
CA GLY A 315 47.26 -18.66 -53.88
C GLY A 315 47.28 -20.18 -54.04
N CYS A 316 46.12 -20.82 -53.85
CA CYS A 316 45.95 -22.25 -53.89
C CYS A 316 45.80 -22.79 -55.31
N VAL A 317 46.37 -23.97 -55.56
CA VAL A 317 46.19 -24.73 -56.80
C VAL A 317 45.67 -26.11 -56.45
N ALA A 318 44.49 -26.47 -56.99
CA ALA A 318 43.90 -27.79 -56.82
C ALA A 318 44.48 -28.80 -57.83
N ASP A 319 44.90 -29.97 -57.35
CA ASP A 319 45.26 -31.13 -58.16
C ASP A 319 44.78 -32.43 -57.50
N GLY A 320 43.79 -33.07 -58.12
CA GLY A 320 43.14 -34.25 -57.56
C GLY A 320 42.38 -33.90 -56.28
N SER A 321 42.72 -34.58 -55.19
CA SER A 321 42.13 -34.35 -53.86
C SER A 321 42.89 -33.30 -53.04
N TYR A 322 43.96 -32.71 -53.54
CA TYR A 322 44.80 -31.80 -52.75
C TYR A 322 44.73 -30.37 -53.24
N TRP A 323 44.80 -29.42 -52.31
CA TRP A 323 44.93 -27.99 -52.59
C TRP A 323 46.27 -27.49 -52.04
N PHE A 324 47.17 -27.06 -52.93
CA PHE A 324 48.47 -26.54 -52.55
C PHE A 324 48.42 -25.03 -52.46
N CYS A 325 48.57 -24.47 -51.26
CA CYS A 325 48.43 -23.05 -50.98
C CYS A 325 49.79 -22.41 -50.69
N SER A 326 50.12 -21.36 -51.45
CA SER A 326 51.45 -20.73 -51.41
C SER A 326 51.55 -19.52 -50.49
N THR A 327 50.41 -18.89 -50.15
CA THR A 327 50.38 -17.80 -49.18
C THR A 327 50.63 -18.37 -47.78
N GLY A 328 51.70 -17.90 -47.13
CA GLY A 328 52.13 -18.45 -45.84
C GLY A 328 51.16 -18.14 -44.71
N ARG A 329 50.71 -19.16 -43.97
CA ARG A 329 49.84 -19.05 -42.79
C ARG A 329 50.44 -19.78 -41.59
N THR A 330 50.06 -19.38 -40.37
CA THR A 330 50.35 -20.18 -39.16
C THR A 330 49.63 -21.52 -39.25
N TRP A 331 50.03 -22.53 -38.48
CA TRP A 331 49.41 -23.85 -38.61
C TRP A 331 47.89 -23.82 -38.37
N ALA A 332 47.44 -23.12 -37.31
CA ALA A 332 46.02 -22.94 -37.03
C ALA A 332 45.29 -22.19 -38.16
N ALA A 333 45.83 -21.06 -38.63
CA ALA A 333 45.21 -20.31 -39.72
C ALA A 333 45.22 -21.06 -41.05
N ALA A 334 46.18 -21.96 -41.28
CA ALA A 334 46.20 -22.85 -42.42
C ALA A 334 45.10 -23.92 -42.33
N GLN A 335 44.86 -24.46 -41.13
CA GLN A 335 43.75 -25.36 -40.85
C GLN A 335 42.40 -24.67 -41.11
N ASP A 336 42.22 -23.46 -40.57
CA ASP A 336 41.02 -22.66 -40.78
C ASP A 336 40.75 -22.43 -42.28
N SER A 337 41.78 -22.11 -43.06
CA SER A 337 41.64 -22.00 -44.53
C SER A 337 41.24 -23.31 -45.20
N CYS A 338 41.78 -24.45 -44.79
CA CYS A 338 41.36 -25.73 -45.37
C CYS A 338 39.90 -26.04 -45.01
N LEU A 339 39.49 -25.78 -43.77
CA LEU A 339 38.11 -25.96 -43.30
C LEU A 339 37.13 -25.06 -44.06
N SER A 340 37.51 -23.82 -44.36
CA SER A 340 36.68 -22.88 -45.15
C SER A 340 36.48 -23.37 -46.59
N PHE A 341 37.47 -24.04 -47.18
CA PHE A 341 37.32 -24.70 -48.49
C PHE A 341 36.45 -25.98 -48.45
N GLY A 342 35.94 -26.38 -47.28
CA GLY A 342 35.24 -27.65 -47.07
C GLY A 342 36.15 -28.89 -47.04
N THR A 343 37.43 -28.68 -46.71
CA THR A 343 38.51 -29.70 -46.61
C THR A 343 39.16 -29.64 -45.23
N ASP A 344 40.28 -30.33 -44.97
CA ASP A 344 41.13 -30.07 -43.78
C ASP A 344 42.61 -30.14 -44.19
N LEU A 345 43.55 -29.83 -43.29
CA LEU A 345 44.97 -30.02 -43.57
C LEU A 345 45.27 -31.50 -43.91
N ALA A 346 46.09 -31.72 -44.94
CA ALA A 346 46.31 -33.04 -45.52
C ALA A 346 46.82 -34.07 -44.48
N VAL A 347 46.29 -35.28 -44.57
CA VAL A 347 46.63 -36.41 -43.70
C VAL A 347 47.49 -37.39 -44.50
N ILE A 348 48.71 -37.66 -44.03
CA ILE A 348 49.64 -38.53 -44.78
C ILE A 348 49.71 -39.92 -44.16
N SER A 349 49.04 -40.87 -44.80
CA SER A 349 48.81 -42.22 -44.28
C SER A 349 49.89 -43.24 -44.67
N ASP A 350 50.59 -43.04 -45.79
CA ASP A 350 51.65 -43.95 -46.24
C ASP A 350 52.77 -43.29 -47.08
N ASP A 351 53.75 -44.11 -47.48
CA ASP A 351 54.89 -43.72 -48.32
C ASP A 351 54.48 -43.20 -49.71
N ALA A 352 53.46 -43.79 -50.31
CA ALA A 352 53.02 -43.45 -51.65
C ALA A 352 52.32 -42.10 -51.67
N GLU A 353 51.49 -41.84 -50.67
CA GLU A 353 50.83 -40.55 -50.43
C GLU A 353 51.86 -39.45 -50.11
N ASN A 354 52.81 -39.70 -49.21
CA ASN A 354 53.88 -38.75 -48.90
C ASN A 354 54.68 -38.36 -50.14
N ALA A 355 55.02 -39.35 -50.98
CA ALA A 355 55.72 -39.12 -52.24
C ALA A 355 54.85 -38.35 -53.25
N LEU A 356 53.56 -38.67 -53.35
CA LEU A 356 52.60 -37.99 -54.21
C LEU A 356 52.47 -36.51 -53.82
N VAL A 357 52.11 -36.21 -52.56
CA VAL A 357 51.93 -34.84 -52.06
C VAL A 357 53.20 -34.02 -52.22
N THR A 358 54.37 -34.60 -51.92
CA THR A 358 55.65 -33.91 -52.15
C THR A 358 55.87 -33.61 -53.63
N SER A 359 55.61 -34.56 -54.54
CA SER A 359 55.85 -34.39 -55.98
C SER A 359 54.92 -33.37 -56.63
N LEU A 360 53.66 -33.33 -56.19
CA LEU A 360 52.68 -32.33 -56.61
C LEU A 360 53.05 -30.96 -56.05
N GLY A 361 53.40 -30.88 -54.76
CA GLY A 361 53.90 -29.65 -54.14
C GLY A 361 55.09 -29.07 -54.91
N ASP A 362 56.11 -29.88 -55.19
CA ASP A 362 57.28 -29.44 -55.96
C ASP A 362 56.96 -29.06 -57.42
N LEU A 363 55.87 -29.58 -58.00
CA LEU A 363 55.41 -29.19 -59.34
C LEU A 363 54.89 -27.74 -59.35
N TYR A 364 54.17 -27.34 -58.30
CA TYR A 364 53.55 -26.02 -58.18
C TYR A 364 54.45 -25.00 -57.50
N PHE A 365 55.11 -25.37 -56.40
CA PHE A 365 55.96 -24.50 -55.59
C PHE A 365 57.26 -25.23 -55.18
N VAL A 366 58.21 -25.30 -56.13
CA VAL A 366 59.50 -26.00 -56.00
C VAL A 366 60.20 -25.71 -54.66
N GLY A 367 60.41 -26.76 -53.85
CA GLY A 367 61.19 -26.67 -52.61
C GLY A 367 60.51 -25.92 -51.47
N ALA A 368 59.20 -25.65 -51.56
CA ALA A 368 58.43 -25.09 -50.46
C ALA A 368 58.34 -26.09 -49.28
N ARG A 369 57.99 -25.55 -48.11
CA ARG A 369 57.63 -26.34 -46.92
C ARG A 369 56.15 -26.17 -46.70
N TYR A 370 55.46 -27.26 -46.48
CA TYR A 370 54.02 -27.28 -46.35
C TYR A 370 53.61 -27.71 -44.95
N TRP A 371 52.73 -26.96 -44.30
CA TRP A 371 51.96 -27.50 -43.18
C TRP A 371 51.14 -28.70 -43.66
N VAL A 372 51.16 -29.74 -42.85
CA VAL A 372 50.27 -30.91 -42.94
C VAL A 372 49.50 -31.04 -41.63
N GLY A 373 48.45 -31.85 -41.61
CA GLY A 373 47.52 -31.94 -40.50
C GLY A 373 48.05 -32.67 -39.25
N LEU A 374 49.36 -32.81 -39.08
CA LEU A 374 49.97 -33.52 -37.95
C LEU A 374 50.43 -32.53 -36.87
N THR A 375 50.00 -32.74 -35.63
CA THR A 375 50.42 -31.94 -34.47
C THR A 375 50.43 -32.77 -33.18
N ASP A 376 51.28 -32.43 -32.22
CA ASP A 376 51.25 -32.96 -30.84
C ASP A 376 50.90 -31.88 -29.80
N SER A 377 50.35 -30.75 -30.23
CA SER A 377 49.98 -29.61 -29.37
C SER A 377 49.02 -29.98 -28.23
N ALA A 378 48.22 -31.03 -28.39
CA ALA A 378 47.35 -31.54 -27.33
C ALA A 378 48.13 -32.26 -26.22
N VAL A 379 49.13 -33.07 -26.59
CA VAL A 379 49.95 -33.86 -25.67
C VAL A 379 51.35 -34.03 -26.26
N GLU A 380 52.29 -33.25 -25.74
CA GLU A 380 53.72 -33.30 -26.10
C GLU A 380 54.25 -34.72 -26.30
N GLY A 381 54.86 -34.96 -27.47
CA GLY A 381 55.41 -36.24 -27.89
C GLY A 381 54.38 -37.26 -28.39
N THR A 382 53.10 -36.88 -28.44
CA THR A 382 52.00 -37.71 -28.97
C THR A 382 51.31 -37.01 -30.15
N PHE A 383 51.87 -37.22 -31.33
CA PHE A 383 51.35 -36.66 -32.58
C PHE A 383 50.05 -37.32 -33.03
N THR A 384 49.09 -36.49 -33.42
CA THR A 384 47.76 -36.86 -33.91
C THR A 384 47.42 -36.06 -35.16
N TRP A 385 46.72 -36.69 -36.11
CA TRP A 385 46.23 -36.02 -37.31
C TRP A 385 44.94 -35.22 -37.02
N VAL A 386 44.67 -34.20 -37.83
CA VAL A 386 43.45 -33.37 -37.75
C VAL A 386 42.16 -34.19 -37.89
N ASP A 387 42.18 -35.31 -38.62
CA ASP A 387 41.05 -36.25 -38.74
C ASP A 387 40.87 -37.17 -37.51
N GLY A 388 41.72 -37.02 -36.49
CA GLY A 388 41.73 -37.82 -35.26
C GLY A 388 42.41 -39.20 -35.40
N SER A 389 42.94 -39.54 -36.59
CA SER A 389 43.65 -40.79 -36.78
C SER A 389 45.01 -40.78 -36.03
N PRO A 390 45.44 -41.93 -35.46
CA PRO A 390 46.72 -42.02 -34.78
C PRO A 390 47.89 -42.06 -35.78
N LEU A 391 49.06 -41.58 -35.38
CA LEU A 391 50.27 -41.61 -36.20
C LEU A 391 50.72 -43.05 -36.52
N GLY A 392 50.45 -43.52 -37.75
CA GLY A 392 50.82 -44.85 -38.24
C GLY A 392 52.01 -44.89 -39.20
N TYR A 393 52.26 -43.79 -39.92
CA TYR A 393 53.37 -43.61 -40.86
C TYR A 393 54.17 -42.37 -40.48
N THR A 394 55.49 -42.40 -40.65
CA THR A 394 56.37 -41.27 -40.33
C THR A 394 57.43 -41.10 -41.39
N ALA A 395 57.69 -39.86 -41.81
CA ALA A 395 58.77 -39.51 -42.71
C ALA A 395 59.77 -38.50 -42.10
N TRP A 396 59.97 -38.53 -40.78
CA TRP A 396 60.88 -37.61 -40.08
C TRP A 396 62.28 -37.56 -40.70
N VAL A 397 62.83 -36.35 -40.88
CA VAL A 397 64.25 -36.21 -41.18
C VAL A 397 65.08 -36.70 -39.99
N VAL A 398 66.28 -37.22 -40.27
CA VAL A 398 67.15 -37.79 -39.25
C VAL A 398 67.39 -36.77 -38.13
N GLY A 399 66.94 -37.10 -36.92
CA GLY A 399 67.06 -36.27 -35.73
C GLY A 399 65.79 -35.53 -35.31
N GLU A 400 64.71 -35.62 -36.08
CA GLU A 400 63.38 -35.10 -35.72
C GLU A 400 62.44 -36.20 -35.16
N PRO A 401 61.39 -35.83 -34.40
CA PRO A 401 61.09 -34.48 -33.91
C PRO A 401 62.04 -34.03 -32.77
N ASN A 402 62.43 -32.75 -32.73
CA ASN A 402 63.44 -32.24 -31.78
C ASN A 402 63.07 -30.98 -31.00
N GLY A 403 61.98 -30.31 -31.34
CA GLY A 403 61.60 -29.03 -30.76
C GLY A 403 60.85 -29.15 -29.43
N GLY A 404 60.27 -30.32 -29.15
CA GLY A 404 59.39 -30.55 -28.00
C GLY A 404 58.31 -29.48 -27.89
N ASN A 405 57.97 -29.02 -26.67
CA ASN A 405 56.89 -28.04 -26.43
C ASN A 405 57.03 -26.67 -27.16
N ALA A 406 58.11 -26.44 -27.91
CA ALA A 406 58.31 -25.22 -28.69
C ALA A 406 57.94 -25.39 -30.17
N SER A 407 57.71 -26.61 -30.64
CA SER A 407 57.47 -26.94 -32.04
C SER A 407 56.48 -28.10 -32.14
N ASP A 408 55.20 -27.79 -32.07
CA ASP A 408 54.17 -28.84 -31.98
C ASP A 408 53.55 -29.19 -33.34
N CYS A 409 53.95 -28.51 -34.43
CA CYS A 409 53.32 -28.60 -35.74
C CYS A 409 54.27 -29.13 -36.80
N VAL A 410 53.77 -29.86 -37.79
CA VAL A 410 54.65 -30.60 -38.73
C VAL A 410 54.67 -29.98 -40.12
N VAL A 411 55.88 -29.74 -40.63
CA VAL A 411 56.12 -29.35 -42.02
C VAL A 411 56.61 -30.52 -42.87
N LEU A 412 55.97 -30.74 -44.02
CA LEU A 412 56.48 -31.55 -45.12
C LEU A 412 57.45 -30.72 -45.96
N ARG A 413 58.68 -31.21 -46.16
CA ARG A 413 59.74 -30.51 -46.89
C ARG A 413 59.79 -30.94 -48.36
N GLY A 414 59.43 -30.01 -49.25
CA GLY A 414 59.62 -30.14 -50.70
C GLY A 414 61.05 -30.53 -51.06
N GLY A 415 61.20 -31.29 -52.14
CA GLY A 415 62.47 -31.80 -52.67
C GLY A 415 63.10 -32.96 -51.87
N THR A 416 62.58 -33.30 -50.69
CA THR A 416 63.20 -34.33 -49.81
C THR A 416 62.24 -35.38 -49.27
N THR A 417 60.93 -35.22 -49.46
CA THR A 417 59.87 -36.13 -48.95
C THR A 417 59.98 -36.42 -47.45
N THR A 418 60.54 -35.48 -46.66
CA THR A 418 60.77 -35.66 -45.21
C THR A 418 60.03 -34.61 -44.39
N TRP A 419 59.72 -34.95 -43.14
CA TRP A 419 59.01 -34.10 -42.20
C TRP A 419 59.93 -33.55 -41.12
N ALA A 420 59.55 -32.42 -40.54
CA ALA A 420 60.12 -31.90 -39.31
C ALA A 420 59.02 -31.23 -38.49
N ASP A 421 59.13 -31.31 -37.16
CA ASP A 421 58.36 -30.46 -36.28
C ASP A 421 58.88 -29.02 -36.37
N PHE A 422 57.99 -28.07 -36.16
CA PHE A 422 58.23 -26.66 -36.40
C PHE A 422 57.29 -25.80 -35.53
N ASP A 423 57.73 -24.58 -35.27
CA ASP A 423 56.95 -23.60 -34.51
C ASP A 423 55.65 -23.26 -35.27
N CYS A 424 54.52 -23.66 -34.68
CA CYS A 424 53.16 -23.47 -35.19
C CYS A 424 52.84 -22.00 -35.54
N GLY A 425 53.48 -21.04 -34.86
CA GLY A 425 53.31 -19.61 -35.09
C GLY A 425 54.04 -19.09 -36.33
N THR A 426 54.80 -19.92 -37.03
CA THR A 426 55.51 -19.50 -38.25
C THR A 426 54.62 -19.62 -39.49
N ALA A 427 54.61 -18.59 -40.33
CA ALA A 427 53.95 -18.67 -41.64
C ALA A 427 54.66 -19.67 -42.57
N GLN A 428 53.95 -20.70 -43.04
CA GLN A 428 54.40 -21.62 -44.10
C GLN A 428 53.29 -21.79 -45.14
N ALA A 429 53.67 -22.23 -46.34
CA ALA A 429 52.71 -22.79 -47.30
C ALA A 429 52.01 -24.01 -46.66
N PHE A 430 50.89 -24.45 -47.21
CA PHE A 430 50.10 -25.53 -46.62
C PHE A 430 49.40 -26.36 -47.69
N VAL A 431 48.99 -27.57 -47.32
CA VAL A 431 48.25 -28.48 -48.20
C VAL A 431 46.97 -28.91 -47.52
N CYS A 432 45.84 -28.75 -48.21
CA CYS A 432 44.54 -29.27 -47.80
C CYS A 432 44.20 -30.55 -48.55
N GLU A 433 43.32 -31.39 -47.98
CA GLU A 433 42.78 -32.64 -48.55
C GLU A 433 41.27 -32.78 -48.35
#